data_AF-A0A9P7BIQ4-F1
#
_entry.id   AF-A0A9P7BIQ4-F1
#
_cell.length_a   1.000
_cell.length_b   1.000
_cell.length_c   1.000
_cell.angle_alpha   90.00
_cell.angle_beta   90.00
_cell.angle_gamma   90.00
#
_symmetry.space_group_name_H-M   'P 1'
#
loop_
_entity.id
_entity.type
_entity.pdbx_description
1 polymer ?
#
loop_
_entity_poly.entity_id
_entity_poly.type
_entity_poly.pdbx_seq_one_letter_code
_entity_poly.pdbx_strand_id
1 'polypeptide(L)'
;MHNRIRKSGDIPSIVAKSTRRYIKKQVFTGYLKTAKDVQMKLEEIGHPMSYQSAINVLHAVEIYAEIKKMKPLLTEKHKKARLAWAKKHQ
;
A
#
# COMPACT_ATOMS: atom_id res chain seq x y z
N MET A 1 -17.98 -41.70 1.49
CA MET A 1 -17.26 -40.76 0.61
C MET A 1 -16.48 -39.79 1.48
N HIS A 2 -15.17 -40.01 1.67
CA HIS A 2 -14.35 -39.14 2.53
C HIS A 2 -13.98 -37.87 1.75
N ASN A 3 -14.60 -36.74 2.08
CA ASN A 3 -14.24 -35.43 1.56
C ASN A 3 -12.85 -35.02 2.08
N ARG A 4 -11.80 -35.39 1.35
CA ARG A 4 -10.47 -34.82 1.53
C ARG A 4 -10.49 -33.38 1.01
N ILE A 5 -10.77 -32.44 1.91
CA ILE A 5 -10.54 -31.01 1.66
C ILE A 5 -9.06 -30.86 1.28
N ARG A 6 -8.79 -30.65 0.00
CA ARG A 6 -7.44 -30.34 -0.49
C ARG A 6 -7.02 -29.04 0.18
N LYS A 7 -6.08 -29.10 1.13
CA LYS A 7 -5.36 -27.90 1.55
C LYS A 7 -4.60 -27.42 0.33
N SER A 8 -4.98 -26.27 -0.23
CA SER A 8 -4.14 -25.55 -1.19
C SER A 8 -2.75 -25.43 -0.57
N GLY A 9 -1.69 -25.80 -1.30
CA GLY A 9 -0.30 -25.78 -0.82
C GLY A 9 0.25 -24.38 -0.52
N ASP A 10 -0.61 -23.38 -0.42
CA ASP A 10 -0.25 -22.02 -0.07
C ASP A 10 0.00 -21.92 1.43
N ILE A 11 1.16 -21.36 1.79
CA ILE A 11 1.48 -21.01 3.17
C ILE A 11 0.38 -20.04 3.65
N PRO A 12 -0.41 -20.40 4.67
CA PRO A 12 -1.48 -19.53 5.15
C PRO A 12 -0.87 -18.21 5.64
N SER A 13 -1.40 -17.10 5.13
CA SER A 13 -0.92 -15.77 5.53
C SER A 13 -1.20 -15.55 7.02
N ILE A 14 -0.20 -15.03 7.73
CA ILE A 14 -0.29 -14.65 9.15
C ILE A 14 -1.44 -13.67 9.41
N VAL A 15 -1.77 -12.84 8.41
CA VAL A 15 -2.81 -11.81 8.50
C VAL A 15 -3.98 -12.18 7.61
N ALA A 16 -5.19 -12.15 8.19
CA ALA A 16 -6.41 -12.39 7.46
C ALA A 16 -6.59 -11.41 6.28
N LYS A 17 -7.27 -11.85 5.22
CA LYS A 17 -7.53 -11.03 4.02
C LYS A 17 -8.29 -9.73 4.35
N SER A 18 -9.21 -9.77 5.31
CA SER A 18 -9.96 -8.60 5.81
C SER A 18 -9.03 -7.55 6.42
N THR A 19 -8.14 -7.97 7.31
CA THR A 19 -7.16 -7.09 7.97
C THR A 19 -6.19 -6.48 6.96
N ARG A 20 -5.69 -7.28 6.00
CA ARG A 20 -4.85 -6.75 4.89
C ARG A 20 -5.58 -5.69 4.07
N ARG A 21 -6.86 -5.90 3.74
CA ARG A 21 -7.69 -4.92 3.04
C ARG A 21 -7.89 -3.65 3.85
N TYR A 22 -8.08 -3.78 5.16
CA TYR A 22 -8.17 -2.64 6.08
C TYR A 22 -6.88 -1.82 6.10
N ILE A 23 -5.72 -2.47 6.28
CA ILE A 23 -4.41 -1.81 6.26
C ILE A 23 -4.18 -1.11 4.91
N LYS A 24 -4.47 -1.78 3.78
CA LYS A 24 -4.40 -1.18 2.44
C LYS A 24 -5.18 0.14 2.40
N LYS A 25 -6.44 0.13 2.88
CA LYS A 25 -7.28 1.34 2.95
C LYS A 25 -6.62 2.44 3.80
N GLN A 26 -6.12 2.11 4.99
CA GLN A 26 -5.51 3.07 5.91
C GLN A 26 -4.25 3.74 5.35
N VAL A 27 -3.45 2.98 4.60
CA VAL A 27 -2.27 3.51 3.91
C VAL A 27 -2.70 4.42 2.74
N PHE A 28 -3.68 4.01 1.93
CA PHE A 28 -4.21 4.85 0.85
C PHE A 28 -4.86 6.15 1.35
N THR A 29 -5.53 6.13 2.50
CA THR A 29 -6.07 7.35 3.13
C THR A 29 -4.99 8.21 3.76
N GLY A 30 -3.75 7.73 3.87
CA GLY A 30 -2.62 8.46 4.45
C GLY A 30 -2.61 8.51 5.98
N TYR A 31 -3.42 7.68 6.64
CA TYR A 31 -3.44 7.56 8.10
C TYR A 31 -2.21 6.81 8.61
N LEU A 32 -1.82 5.74 7.89
CA LEU A 32 -0.56 5.03 8.11
C LEU A 32 0.42 5.47 7.03
N LYS A 33 1.49 6.16 7.43
CA LYS A 33 2.46 6.75 6.49
C LYS A 33 3.70 5.89 6.35
N THR A 34 4.14 5.29 7.46
CA THR A 34 5.35 4.49 7.50
C THR A 34 5.04 3.01 7.73
N ALA A 35 5.96 2.13 7.34
CA ALA A 35 5.86 0.71 7.69
C ALA A 35 5.89 0.48 9.21
N LYS A 36 6.46 1.41 9.99
CA LYS A 36 6.46 1.34 11.45
C LYS A 36 5.06 1.60 12.02
N ASP A 37 4.34 2.57 11.46
CA ASP A 37 2.93 2.82 11.83
C ASP A 37 2.07 1.59 11.52
N VAL A 38 2.34 0.94 10.39
CA VAL A 38 1.66 -0.30 10.01
C VAL A 38 1.99 -1.43 11.00
N GLN A 39 3.24 -1.58 11.40
CA GLN A 39 3.65 -2.57 12.43
C GLN A 39 2.89 -2.33 13.74
N MET A 40 2.92 -1.10 14.26
CA MET A 40 2.20 -0.73 15.48
C MET A 40 0.71 -0.99 15.33
N LYS A 41 0.11 -0.66 14.18
CA LYS A 41 -1.32 -0.88 13.97
C LYS A 41 -1.68 -2.37 13.92
N LEU A 42 -0.80 -3.20 13.37
CA LEU A 42 -0.98 -4.65 13.36
C LEU A 42 -0.84 -5.22 14.77
N GLU A 43 0.11 -4.74 15.58
CA GLU A 43 0.24 -5.08 17.00
C GLU A 43 -1.03 -4.72 17.79
N GLU A 44 -1.56 -3.50 17.61
CA GLU A 44 -2.82 -3.05 18.24
C GLU A 44 -4.03 -3.93 17.90
N ILE A 45 -4.09 -4.46 16.67
CA ILE A 45 -5.20 -5.32 16.20
C ILE A 45 -5.03 -6.78 16.67
N GLY A 46 -3.92 -7.11 17.34
CA GLY A 46 -3.62 -8.44 17.86
C GLY A 46 -2.80 -9.31 16.92
N HIS A 47 -2.06 -8.71 15.99
CA HIS A 47 -1.10 -9.39 15.11
C HIS A 47 0.34 -8.90 15.41
N PRO A 48 0.93 -9.26 16.57
CA PRO A 48 2.29 -8.89 16.89
C PRO A 48 3.26 -9.53 15.91
N MET A 49 4.13 -8.72 15.31
CA MET A 49 5.09 -9.20 14.31
C MET A 49 6.30 -8.31 14.18
N SER A 50 7.35 -8.86 13.58
CA SER A 50 8.55 -8.09 13.27
C SER A 50 8.26 -7.02 12.21
N TYR A 51 9.11 -5.99 12.18
CA TYR A 51 9.07 -4.95 11.16
C TYR A 51 9.13 -5.51 9.72
N GLN A 52 9.97 -6.52 9.49
CA GLN A 52 10.08 -7.16 8.17
C GLN A 52 8.78 -7.90 7.79
N SER A 53 8.11 -8.53 8.74
CA SER A 53 6.81 -9.15 8.50
C SER A 53 5.74 -8.11 8.14
N ALA A 54 5.75 -6.94 8.78
CA ALA A 54 4.86 -5.83 8.41
C ALA A 54 5.14 -5.33 6.98
N ILE A 55 6.40 -5.27 6.56
CA ILE A 55 6.77 -4.98 5.15
C ILE A 55 6.22 -6.07 4.21
N ASN A 56 6.35 -7.35 4.57
CA ASN A 56 5.81 -8.43 3.74
C ASN A 56 4.28 -8.36 3.63
N VAL A 57 3.58 -7.89 4.66
CA VAL A 57 2.14 -7.61 4.62
C VAL A 57 1.82 -6.50 3.61
N LEU A 58 2.64 -5.43 3.55
CA LEU A 58 2.51 -4.35 2.55
C LEU A 58 2.75 -4.86 1.12
N HIS A 59 3.78 -5.67 0.91
CA HIS A 59 4.05 -6.30 -0.40
C HIS A 59 2.91 -7.22 -0.84
N ALA A 60 2.31 -7.97 0.09
CA ALA A 60 1.15 -8.82 -0.20
C ALA A 60 -0.11 -8.04 -0.60
N VAL A 61 -0.14 -6.72 -0.38
CA VAL A 61 -1.20 -5.81 -0.86
C VAL A 61 -0.71 -4.87 -1.97
N GLU A 62 0.46 -5.16 -2.55
CA GLU A 62 1.08 -4.44 -3.67
C GLU A 62 1.45 -2.99 -3.33
N ILE A 63 1.76 -2.73 -2.06
CA ILE A 63 2.28 -1.43 -1.62
C ILE A 63 3.79 -1.56 -1.46
N TYR A 64 4.51 -0.81 -2.28
CA TYR A 64 5.96 -0.73 -2.25
C TYR A 64 6.39 0.69 -1.88
N ALA A 65 7.50 0.79 -1.16
CA ALA A 65 8.12 2.08 -0.92
C ALA A 65 8.78 2.55 -2.22
N GLU A 66 8.37 3.72 -2.72
CA GLU A 66 9.03 4.38 -3.84
C GLU A 66 9.68 5.68 -3.39
N ILE A 67 10.86 5.95 -3.95
CA ILE A 67 11.49 7.26 -3.82
C ILE A 67 10.64 8.26 -4.60
N LYS A 68 10.15 9.29 -3.90
CA LYS A 68 9.38 10.37 -4.52
C LYS A 68 10.19 11.01 -5.64
N LYS A 69 9.66 10.97 -6.87
CA LYS A 69 10.24 11.70 -8.00
C LYS A 69 10.18 13.21 -7.72
N MET A 70 11.34 13.86 -7.79
CA MET A 70 11.42 15.31 -7.65
C MET A 70 10.70 15.96 -8.83
N LYS A 71 9.74 16.83 -8.52
CA LYS A 71 8.99 17.61 -9.52
C LYS A 71 9.27 19.09 -9.28
N PRO A 72 9.49 19.88 -10.33
CA PRO A 72 9.66 21.32 -10.18
C PRO A 72 8.37 21.94 -9.63
N LEU A 73 8.52 22.98 -8.80
CA LEU A 73 7.39 23.73 -8.30
C LEU A 73 6.79 24.56 -9.44
N LEU A 74 5.64 24.14 -9.95
CA LEU A 74 4.89 24.88 -10.96
C LEU A 74 3.75 25.66 -10.32
N THR A 75 3.77 26.97 -10.51
CA THR A 75 2.63 27.83 -10.16
C THR A 75 1.46 27.60 -11.12
N GLU A 76 0.26 28.03 -10.72
CA GLU A 76 -0.93 27.92 -11.58
C GLU A 76 -0.75 28.64 -12.93
N LYS A 77 -0.02 29.76 -12.95
CA LYS A 77 0.35 30.46 -14.19
C LYS A 77 1.16 29.56 -15.12
N HIS A 78 2.19 28.88 -14.60
CA HIS A 78 3.00 27.96 -15.41
C HIS A 78 2.19 26.79 -15.93
N LYS A 79 1.32 26.19 -15.10
CA LYS A 79 0.46 25.07 -15.49
C LYS A 79 -0.49 25.47 -16.63
N LYS A 80 -1.14 26.63 -16.54
CA LYS A 80 -2.04 27.15 -17.58
C LYS A 80 -1.31 27.38 -18.91
N ALA A 81 -0.13 28.02 -18.87
CA ALA A 81 0.67 28.28 -20.06
C ALA A 81 1.10 26.97 -20.75
N ARG A 82 1.59 25.99 -19.97
CA ARG A 82 1.98 24.67 -20.50
C ARG A 82 0.80 23.94 -21.13
N LEU A 83 -0.38 23.97 -20.49
CA LEU A 83 -1.58 23.34 -21.02
C LEU A 83 -2.03 23.99 -22.33
N ALA A 84 -2.03 25.32 -22.42
CA ALA A 84 -2.40 26.04 -23.64
C ALA A 84 -1.44 25.73 -24.79
N TRP A 85 -0.13 25.71 -24.53
CA TRP A 85 0.87 25.35 -25.52
C TRP A 85 0.69 23.91 -26.03
N ALA A 86 0.48 22.95 -25.12
CA ALA A 86 0.26 21.55 -25.47
C ALA A 86 -0.98 21.36 -26.34
N LYS A 87 -2.09 22.02 -26.02
CA LYS A 87 -3.32 21.97 -26.85
C LYS A 87 -3.15 22.60 -28.22
N LYS A 88 -2.32 23.66 -28.34
CA LYS A 88 -2.08 24.37 -29.59
C LYS A 88 -1.20 23.58 -30.58
N HIS A 89 -0.33 22.71 -30.07
CA HIS A 89 0.64 21.95 -30.85
C HIS A 89 0.42 20.44 -30.74
N GLN A 90 -0.82 20.04 -30.47
CA GLN A 90 -1.27 18.65 -30.52
C GLN A 90 -1.66 18.28 -31.95
#